data_AF-A0A8S1M8U7-F1
#
_entry.id   AF-A0A8S1M8U7-F1
#
_cell.length_a   1.000
_cell.length_b   1.000
_cell.length_c   1.000
_cell.angle_alpha   90.00
_cell.angle_beta   90.00
_cell.angle_gamma   90.00
#
_symmetry.space_group_name_H-M   'P 1'
#
loop_
_entity.id
_entity.type
_entity.pdbx_description
1 polymer ?
#
loop_
_entity_poly.entity_id
_entity_poly.type
_entity_poly.pdbx_seq_one_letter_code
_entity_poly.pdbx_strand_id
1 'polypeptide(L)'
;MDNKYKQQEIHSFLDQNKKKGGKKNDQYCYGQLKFGDVQNKIRKISLKTFFGNPEFEIFCIRFDFEDQLIAAGCSDGTVKIFNIATGKLAFNLQGSSEGSTPTTSIRWRNDCANKVKSVVINVNSDGSIMFWQAQTGKQLHRLIEKNNQILCMDLRYDGEVFATSGKDYSNL
;
A
#
# COMPACT_ATOMS: atom_id res chain seq x y z
N MET A 1 8.49 6.95 46.39
CA MET A 1 7.28 6.37 45.77
C MET A 1 7.60 6.14 44.30
N ASP A 2 7.89 4.88 44.00
CA ASP A 2 8.39 4.36 42.74
C ASP A 2 7.41 4.52 41.58
N ASN A 3 7.93 4.84 40.40
CA ASN A 3 7.33 4.32 39.17
C ASN A 3 8.43 3.93 38.18
N LYS A 4 8.82 2.65 38.28
CA LYS A 4 9.72 1.93 37.37
C LYS A 4 9.03 1.76 36.01
N TYR A 5 9.35 2.59 35.03
CA TYR A 5 9.16 2.21 33.63
C TYR A 5 10.42 1.52 33.14
N LYS A 6 10.35 0.18 33.10
CA LYS A 6 11.33 -0.66 32.42
C LYS A 6 11.46 -0.18 30.97
N GLN A 7 12.64 0.34 30.62
CA GLN A 7 13.10 0.34 29.25
C GLN A 7 13.14 -1.13 28.79
N GLN A 8 12.21 -1.52 27.92
CA GLN A 8 12.42 -2.70 27.08
C GLN A 8 13.28 -2.22 25.91
N GLU A 9 14.59 -2.29 26.09
CA GLU A 9 15.52 -2.30 24.97
C GLU A 9 15.12 -3.44 24.03
N ILE A 10 14.98 -3.11 22.75
CA ILE A 10 14.66 -4.08 21.71
C ILE A 10 15.91 -4.92 21.48
N HIS A 11 16.04 -6.00 22.24
CA HIS A 11 16.85 -7.13 21.81
C HIS A 11 16.17 -7.77 20.60
N SER A 12 16.80 -7.57 19.45
CA SER A 12 16.80 -8.44 18.27
C SER A 12 15.83 -9.63 18.31
N PHE A 13 14.66 -9.47 17.68
CA PHE A 13 13.84 -10.63 17.27
C PHE A 13 14.54 -11.49 16.18
N LEU A 14 15.74 -11.10 15.73
CA LEU A 14 16.63 -11.92 14.92
C LEU A 14 17.26 -13.10 15.69
N ASP A 15 17.20 -13.12 17.02
CA ASP A 15 17.87 -14.17 17.82
C ASP A 15 17.00 -15.37 18.20
N GLN A 16 15.70 -15.38 17.89
CA GLN A 16 14.86 -16.55 18.21
C GLN A 16 14.99 -17.73 17.22
N ASN A 17 15.71 -17.56 16.11
CA ASN A 17 16.03 -18.66 15.18
C ASN A 17 17.49 -19.15 15.23
N LYS A 18 18.30 -18.70 16.19
CA LYS A 18 19.66 -19.24 16.36
C LYS A 18 19.66 -20.51 17.20
N LYS A 19 19.21 -21.63 16.63
CA LYS A 19 19.78 -22.93 16.98
C LYS A 19 20.01 -23.83 15.76
N LYS A 20 21.32 -24.02 15.55
CA LYS A 20 22.05 -25.09 14.85
C LYS A 20 22.47 -24.78 13.41
N GLY A 21 23.79 -24.98 13.21
CA GLY A 21 24.57 -24.46 12.10
C GLY A 21 24.00 -24.78 10.73
N GLY A 22 23.80 -23.72 9.96
CA GLY A 22 23.46 -23.73 8.55
C GLY A 22 23.76 -22.34 8.03
N LYS A 23 24.32 -22.24 6.82
CA LYS A 23 24.75 -20.98 6.18
C LYS A 23 23.66 -19.90 6.33
N LYS A 24 24.05 -18.69 6.73
CA LYS A 24 23.18 -17.51 6.77
C LYS A 24 22.60 -17.28 5.37
N ASN A 25 21.36 -17.70 5.16
CA ASN A 25 20.51 -17.07 4.15
C ASN A 25 19.87 -15.89 4.86
N ASP A 26 20.31 -14.67 4.53
CA ASP A 26 19.64 -13.45 4.95
C ASP A 26 18.22 -13.49 4.35
N GLN A 27 17.25 -13.84 5.19
CA GLN A 27 15.85 -13.87 4.80
C GLN A 27 15.35 -12.42 4.77
N TYR A 28 15.50 -11.77 3.62
CA TYR A 28 14.97 -10.44 3.37
C TYR A 28 13.44 -10.45 3.56
N CYS A 29 12.94 -9.64 4.51
CA CYS A 29 11.51 -9.42 4.70
C CYS A 29 11.01 -8.40 3.67
N TYR A 30 10.83 -8.84 2.43
CA TYR A 30 10.18 -8.04 1.39
C TYR A 30 8.69 -7.81 1.75
N GLY A 31 8.13 -6.64 1.43
CA GLY A 31 6.68 -6.40 1.52
C GLY A 31 6.09 -6.00 2.89
N GLN A 32 6.88 -5.52 3.85
CA GLN A 32 6.34 -5.11 5.16
C GLN A 32 5.85 -3.66 5.21
N LEU A 33 4.58 -3.44 5.60
CA LEU A 33 4.07 -2.12 5.96
C LEU A 33 4.52 -1.72 7.36
N LYS A 34 5.05 -0.50 7.45
CA LYS A 34 5.60 0.07 8.68
C LYS A 34 4.82 1.33 9.05
N PHE A 35 4.26 1.34 10.26
CA PHE A 35 3.47 2.47 10.78
C PHE A 35 4.25 3.34 11.75
N GLY A 36 4.19 4.66 11.58
CA GLY A 36 4.83 5.64 12.44
C GLY A 36 3.85 6.67 13.00
N ASP A 37 4.15 7.23 14.17
CA ASP A 37 3.46 8.41 14.74
C ASP A 37 4.48 9.55 14.89
N VAL A 38 4.04 10.78 14.66
CA VAL A 38 4.84 12.00 14.88
C VAL A 38 4.28 12.72 16.09
N GLN A 39 4.91 12.52 17.26
CA GLN A 39 4.48 13.21 18.47
C GLN A 39 5.06 14.63 18.56
N ASN A 40 4.19 15.61 18.84
CA ASN A 40 4.46 17.04 18.75
C ASN A 40 5.48 17.62 19.75
N LYS A 41 5.91 16.89 20.78
CA LYS A 41 6.82 17.45 21.80
C LYS A 41 8.31 17.16 21.59
N ILE A 42 8.64 16.09 20.86
CA ILE A 42 10.00 15.75 20.43
C ILE A 42 9.76 14.96 19.16
N ARG A 43 10.24 15.43 17.99
CA ARG A 43 10.04 14.81 16.67
C ARG A 43 10.62 13.37 16.62
N LYS A 44 10.00 12.44 17.32
CA LYS A 44 10.41 11.06 17.49
C LYS A 44 9.46 10.22 16.67
N ILE A 45 9.97 9.70 15.56
CA ILE A 45 9.26 8.76 14.71
C ILE A 45 9.36 7.38 15.38
N SER A 46 8.23 6.81 15.79
CA SER A 46 8.20 5.48 16.42
C SER A 46 7.45 4.49 15.56
N LEU A 47 8.09 3.38 15.18
CA LEU A 47 7.43 2.25 14.53
C LEU A 47 6.45 1.60 15.50
N LYS A 48 5.15 1.57 15.17
CA LYS A 48 4.10 1.07 16.05
C LYS A 48 3.69 -0.37 15.75
N THR A 49 3.45 -0.71 14.49
CA THR A 49 2.87 -2.02 14.14
C THR A 49 3.21 -2.42 12.70
N PHE A 50 3.12 -3.72 12.42
CA PHE A 50 3.30 -4.33 11.12
C PHE A 50 2.01 -5.04 10.71
N PHE A 51 1.50 -4.76 9.51
CA PHE A 51 0.34 -5.44 8.94
C PHE A 51 0.66 -5.91 7.51
N GLY A 52 0.30 -7.14 7.15
CA GLY A 52 0.50 -7.69 5.81
C GLY A 52 1.18 -9.05 5.77
N ASN A 53 1.00 -9.76 4.65
CA ASN A 53 1.66 -11.03 4.31
C ASN A 53 2.81 -10.73 3.31
N PRO A 54 4.06 -11.17 3.55
CA PRO A 54 5.25 -10.87 2.73
C PRO A 54 5.28 -11.51 1.33
N GLU A 55 4.14 -11.95 0.79
CA GLU A 55 4.10 -12.63 -0.51
C GLU A 55 4.60 -11.74 -1.66
N PHE A 56 4.40 -10.42 -1.56
CA PHE A 56 4.75 -9.46 -2.61
C PHE A 56 5.36 -8.19 -2.03
N GLU A 57 6.26 -7.55 -2.77
CA GLU A 57 6.81 -6.24 -2.39
C GLU A 57 5.72 -5.17 -2.46
N ILE A 58 5.85 -4.14 -1.63
CA ILE A 58 4.91 -3.02 -1.60
C ILE A 58 5.62 -1.79 -2.16
N PHE A 59 5.09 -1.24 -3.25
CA PHE A 59 5.65 -0.09 -3.94
C PHE A 59 5.01 1.22 -3.51
N CYS A 60 3.75 1.20 -3.07
CA CYS A 60 3.05 2.40 -2.67
C CYS A 60 1.99 2.13 -1.58
N ILE A 61 1.67 3.16 -0.79
CA ILE A 61 0.61 3.13 0.22
C ILE A 61 -0.17 4.44 0.27
N ARG A 62 -1.46 4.36 0.63
CA ARG A 62 -2.30 5.52 0.94
C ARG A 62 -3.35 5.21 2.00
N PHE A 63 -3.49 6.12 2.96
CA PHE A 63 -4.67 6.20 3.83
C PHE A 63 -5.90 6.55 2.99
N ASP A 64 -7.06 6.04 3.41
CA ASP A 64 -8.35 6.57 2.95
C ASP A 64 -8.64 7.93 3.59
N PHE A 65 -9.72 8.59 3.17
CA PHE A 65 -10.04 9.94 3.65
C PHE A 65 -10.46 10.02 5.12
N GLU A 66 -10.90 8.90 5.69
CA GLU A 66 -11.35 8.79 7.08
C GLU A 66 -10.28 8.24 8.02
N ASP A 67 -9.05 8.01 7.50
CA ASP A 67 -7.92 7.39 8.21
C ASP A 67 -8.28 6.06 8.92
N GLN A 68 -9.17 5.27 8.32
CA GLN A 68 -9.60 3.96 8.84
C GLN A 68 -8.98 2.78 8.07
N LEU A 69 -8.66 3.02 6.79
CA LEU A 69 -8.16 2.01 5.87
C LEU A 69 -6.84 2.46 5.24
N ILE A 70 -6.04 1.47 4.85
CA ILE A 70 -4.80 1.70 4.09
C ILE A 70 -4.79 0.79 2.90
N ALA A 71 -4.67 1.38 1.72
CA ALA A 71 -4.40 0.65 0.50
C ALA A 71 -2.88 0.52 0.30
N ALA A 72 -2.44 -0.67 -0.09
CA ALA A 72 -1.06 -0.99 -0.39
C ALA A 72 -0.97 -1.68 -1.75
N GLY A 73 -0.13 -1.11 -2.63
CA GLY A 73 0.06 -1.59 -4.00
C GLY A 73 1.23 -2.56 -4.06
N CYS A 74 0.98 -3.75 -4.57
CA CYS A 74 1.93 -4.86 -4.57
C CYS A 74 2.75 -4.95 -5.88
N SER A 75 3.76 -5.82 -5.88
CA SER A 75 4.63 -6.13 -7.02
C SER A 75 3.99 -7.00 -8.09
N ASP A 76 3.11 -7.91 -7.67
CA ASP A 76 2.04 -8.37 -8.55
C ASP A 76 1.02 -7.22 -8.59
N GLY A 77 0.26 -6.93 -9.62
CA GLY A 77 -0.63 -5.75 -9.66
C GLY A 77 -1.81 -5.73 -8.65
N THR A 78 -1.74 -6.44 -7.52
CA THR A 78 -2.78 -6.45 -6.49
C THR A 78 -2.72 -5.23 -5.61
N VAL A 79 -3.89 -4.82 -5.12
CA VAL A 79 -4.02 -3.80 -4.07
C VAL A 79 -4.64 -4.41 -2.83
N LYS A 80 -3.90 -4.45 -1.74
CA LYS A 80 -4.36 -4.94 -0.44
C LYS A 80 -4.85 -3.78 0.41
N ILE A 81 -6.03 -3.91 0.98
CA ILE A 81 -6.61 -2.89 1.86
C ILE A 81 -6.65 -3.44 3.28
N PHE A 82 -6.03 -2.74 4.21
CA PHE A 82 -5.96 -3.10 5.62
C PHE A 82 -6.81 -2.15 6.46
N ASN A 83 -7.49 -2.69 7.46
CA ASN A 83 -8.13 -1.90 8.50
C ASN A 83 -7.08 -1.53 9.57
N ILE A 84 -6.94 -0.24 9.87
CA ILE A 84 -5.89 0.26 10.77
C ILE A 84 -6.13 -0.18 12.21
N ALA A 85 -7.36 -0.08 12.68
CA ALA A 85 -7.71 -0.38 14.07
C ALA A 85 -7.45 -1.86 14.43
N THR A 86 -7.77 -2.77 13.50
CA THR A 86 -7.65 -4.22 13.72
C THR A 86 -6.35 -4.79 13.18
N GLY A 87 -5.69 -4.12 12.24
CA GLY A 87 -4.51 -4.62 11.58
C GLY A 87 -4.74 -5.70 10.53
N LYS A 88 -6.00 -6.03 10.25
CA LYS A 88 -6.35 -7.16 9.39
C LYS A 88 -6.57 -6.71 7.95
N LEU A 89 -6.33 -7.64 7.02
CA LEU A 89 -6.70 -7.46 5.63
C LEU A 89 -8.23 -7.37 5.55
N ALA A 90 -8.73 -6.23 5.08
CA ALA A 90 -10.14 -5.97 4.87
C ALA A 90 -10.57 -6.39 3.45
N PHE A 91 -9.79 -6.00 2.44
CA PHE A 91 -10.09 -6.29 1.04
C PHE A 91 -8.83 -6.62 0.24
N ASN A 92 -8.97 -7.47 -0.78
CA ASN A 92 -7.91 -7.79 -1.75
C ASN A 92 -8.45 -7.48 -3.15
N LEU A 93 -7.94 -6.41 -3.75
CA LEU A 93 -8.35 -5.96 -5.08
C LEU A 93 -7.43 -6.61 -6.11
N GLN A 94 -8.00 -7.52 -6.90
CA GLN A 94 -7.26 -8.32 -7.87
C GLN A 94 -8.07 -8.45 -9.15
N GLY A 95 -7.44 -8.12 -10.28
CA GLY A 95 -8.04 -8.25 -11.61
C GLY A 95 -7.93 -9.68 -12.16
N SER A 96 -8.63 -9.94 -13.26
CA SER A 96 -8.55 -11.18 -14.02
C SER A 96 -7.17 -11.34 -14.68
N SER A 97 -6.26 -11.93 -13.92
CA SER A 97 -5.09 -12.78 -14.23
C SER A 97 -4.13 -12.52 -15.41
N GLU A 98 -4.34 -11.57 -16.30
CA GLU A 98 -3.42 -11.35 -17.43
C GLU A 98 -2.46 -10.18 -17.17
N GLY A 99 -1.21 -10.52 -16.86
CA GLY A 99 -0.09 -9.57 -16.76
C GLY A 99 -0.07 -8.76 -15.47
N SER A 100 0.20 -9.42 -14.34
CA SER A 100 0.28 -8.74 -13.05
C SER A 100 1.61 -7.97 -12.94
N THR A 101 1.60 -6.68 -13.27
CA THR A 101 2.76 -5.79 -13.12
C THR A 101 2.64 -4.89 -11.88
N PRO A 102 3.74 -4.38 -11.31
CA PRO A 102 3.72 -3.63 -10.07
C PRO A 102 2.73 -2.48 -10.05
N THR A 103 1.96 -2.36 -8.95
CA THR A 103 1.14 -1.17 -8.68
C THR A 103 2.04 -0.03 -8.20
N THR A 104 2.25 0.97 -9.05
CA THR A 104 3.20 2.06 -8.80
C THR A 104 2.61 3.22 -8.02
N SER A 105 1.29 3.45 -8.13
CA SER A 105 0.59 4.48 -7.34
C SER A 105 -0.87 4.12 -7.10
N ILE A 106 -1.40 4.58 -5.96
CA ILE A 106 -2.80 4.42 -5.53
C ILE A 106 -3.36 5.78 -5.12
N ARG A 107 -4.66 6.00 -5.38
CA ARG A 107 -5.46 7.09 -4.82
C ARG A 107 -6.83 6.60 -4.38
N TRP A 108 -7.28 7.10 -3.25
CA TRP A 108 -8.69 7.02 -2.87
C TRP A 108 -9.42 8.17 -3.53
N ARG A 109 -10.61 7.91 -4.06
CA ARG A 109 -11.55 8.95 -4.50
C ARG A 109 -12.39 9.37 -3.30
N ASN A 110 -12.58 10.67 -3.12
CA ASN A 110 -13.46 11.15 -2.07
C ASN A 110 -14.92 10.90 -2.43
N ASP A 111 -15.74 10.68 -1.42
CA ASP A 111 -17.16 10.40 -1.59
C ASP A 111 -17.99 11.69 -1.76
N CYS A 112 -17.35 12.87 -1.85
CA CYS A 112 -18.02 14.17 -1.79
C CYS A 112 -18.98 14.46 -2.95
N ALA A 113 -18.96 13.70 -4.05
CA ALA A 113 -19.78 13.98 -5.24
C ALA A 113 -20.43 12.76 -5.91
N ASN A 114 -20.13 11.52 -5.48
CA ASN A 114 -20.49 10.32 -6.26
C ASN A 114 -21.29 9.28 -5.46
N LYS A 115 -22.23 8.60 -6.13
CA LYS A 115 -23.09 7.55 -5.53
C LYS A 115 -22.32 6.29 -5.08
N VAL A 116 -21.14 6.05 -5.65
CA VAL A 116 -20.31 4.87 -5.32
C VAL A 116 -19.22 5.29 -4.34
N LYS A 117 -19.39 4.83 -3.10
CA LYS A 117 -18.47 5.07 -1.99
C LYS A 117 -17.20 4.23 -2.07
N SER A 118 -16.13 4.73 -1.46
CA SER A 118 -14.87 3.98 -1.25
C SER A 118 -14.26 3.48 -2.56
N VAL A 119 -14.12 4.36 -3.55
CA VAL A 119 -13.47 4.01 -4.81
C VAL A 119 -11.96 4.16 -4.69
N VAL A 120 -11.24 3.11 -5.08
CA VAL A 120 -9.79 3.07 -5.17
C VAL A 120 -9.38 3.08 -6.62
N ILE A 121 -8.44 3.95 -6.97
CA ILE A 121 -7.81 4.00 -8.28
C ILE A 121 -6.36 3.60 -8.11
N ASN A 122 -5.89 2.62 -8.87
CA ASN A 122 -4.48 2.27 -8.92
C ASN A 122 -3.97 2.27 -10.36
N VAL A 123 -2.66 2.49 -10.48
CA VAL A 123 -1.94 2.42 -11.75
C VAL A 123 -0.81 1.41 -11.66
N ASN A 124 -0.57 0.72 -12.77
CA ASN A 124 0.46 -0.30 -12.88
C ASN A 124 1.53 0.11 -13.90
N SER A 125 2.70 -0.51 -13.78
CA SER A 125 3.81 -0.26 -14.70
C SER A 125 3.58 -0.76 -16.13
N ASP A 126 2.51 -1.50 -16.41
CA ASP A 126 2.11 -1.89 -17.77
C ASP A 126 1.21 -0.86 -18.48
N GLY A 127 0.91 0.26 -17.82
CA GLY A 127 0.02 1.28 -18.36
C GLY A 127 -1.45 1.09 -17.98
N SER A 128 -1.79 0.07 -17.19
CA SER A 128 -3.16 -0.12 -16.70
C SER A 128 -3.51 0.91 -15.63
N ILE A 129 -4.73 1.44 -15.73
CA ILE A 129 -5.37 2.27 -14.72
C ILE A 129 -6.66 1.56 -14.32
N MET A 130 -6.77 1.15 -13.07
CA MET A 130 -7.88 0.33 -12.59
C MET A 130 -8.66 1.04 -11.50
N PHE A 131 -9.98 0.95 -11.61
CA PHE A 131 -10.93 1.55 -10.69
C PHE A 131 -11.67 0.44 -9.96
N TRP A 132 -11.72 0.54 -8.64
CA TRP A 132 -12.26 -0.49 -7.77
C TRP A 132 -13.30 0.10 -6.84
N GLN A 133 -14.36 -0.66 -6.59
CA GLN A 133 -15.17 -0.44 -5.40
C GLN A 133 -14.54 -1.27 -4.27
N ALA A 134 -13.90 -0.60 -3.31
CA ALA A 134 -13.08 -1.27 -2.28
C ALA A 134 -13.87 -2.33 -1.50
N GLN A 135 -15.08 -1.99 -1.04
CA GLN A 135 -15.90 -2.86 -0.19
C GLN A 135 -16.31 -4.17 -0.86
N THR A 136 -16.52 -4.16 -2.17
CA THR A 136 -16.97 -5.33 -2.92
C THR A 136 -15.82 -6.05 -3.61
N GLY A 137 -14.63 -5.44 -3.68
CA GLY A 137 -13.52 -5.92 -4.50
C GLY A 137 -13.79 -5.87 -6.01
N LYS A 138 -14.91 -5.29 -6.43
CA LYS A 138 -15.33 -5.29 -7.83
C LYS A 138 -14.53 -4.25 -8.62
N GLN A 139 -13.93 -4.68 -9.72
CA GLN A 139 -13.37 -3.77 -10.72
C GLN A 139 -14.51 -3.04 -11.43
N LEU A 140 -14.55 -1.72 -11.31
CA LEU A 140 -15.53 -0.85 -11.95
C LEU A 140 -15.13 -0.55 -13.40
N HIS A 141 -13.88 -0.15 -13.60
CA HIS A 141 -13.33 0.24 -14.90
C HIS A 141 -11.85 -0.12 -15.00
N ARG A 142 -11.38 -0.31 -16.23
CA ARG A 142 -9.96 -0.43 -16.56
C ARG A 142 -9.67 0.39 -17.82
N LEU A 143 -8.68 1.27 -17.72
CA LEU A 143 -8.12 2.02 -18.85
C LEU A 143 -6.69 1.50 -19.10
N ILE A 144 -6.20 1.65 -20.33
CA ILE A 144 -4.87 1.21 -20.71
C ILE A 144 -4.18 2.32 -21.50
N GLU A 145 -3.10 2.85 -20.96
CA GLU A 145 -2.14 3.69 -21.68
C GLU A 145 -1.14 2.80 -22.40
N LYS A 146 -1.39 2.54 -23.69
CA LYS A 146 -0.53 1.65 -24.48
C LYS A 146 0.89 2.20 -24.55
N ASN A 147 1.87 1.30 -24.39
CA ASN A 147 3.30 1.62 -24.45
C ASN A 147 3.77 2.66 -23.43
N ASN A 148 3.04 2.84 -22.32
CA ASN A 148 3.47 3.68 -21.21
C ASN A 148 3.72 2.85 -19.96
N GLN A 149 4.88 3.03 -19.33
CA GLN A 149 5.12 2.53 -17.99
C GLN A 149 4.73 3.62 -17.00
N ILE A 150 3.53 3.54 -16.42
CA ILE A 150 3.05 4.56 -15.48
C ILE A 150 3.82 4.41 -14.17
N LEU A 151 4.48 5.49 -13.75
CA LEU A 151 5.30 5.55 -12.53
C LEU A 151 4.55 6.20 -11.37
N CYS A 152 3.64 7.12 -11.67
CA CYS A 152 2.88 7.82 -10.65
C CYS A 152 1.54 8.32 -11.21
N MET A 153 0.64 8.64 -10.28
CA MET A 153 -0.66 9.25 -10.53
C MET A 153 -1.00 10.16 -9.37
N ASP A 154 -1.77 11.22 -9.65
CA ASP A 154 -2.48 11.99 -8.65
C ASP A 154 -3.94 12.19 -9.03
N LEU A 155 -4.80 12.35 -8.03
CA LEU A 155 -6.24 12.54 -8.19
C LEU A 155 -6.59 13.89 -7.57
N ARG A 156 -7.27 14.74 -8.34
CA ARG A 156 -7.78 16.01 -7.84
C ARG A 156 -8.76 15.76 -6.71
N TYR A 157 -8.82 16.69 -5.75
CA TYR A 157 -9.64 16.51 -4.55
C TYR A 157 -11.10 16.21 -4.85
N ASP A 158 -11.71 16.71 -5.93
CA ASP A 158 -13.10 16.41 -6.28
C ASP A 158 -13.32 14.99 -6.85
N GLY A 159 -12.25 14.25 -7.12
CA GLY A 159 -12.34 12.88 -7.59
C GLY A 159 -12.73 12.73 -9.06
N GLU A 160 -12.81 13.82 -9.82
CA GLU A 160 -13.26 13.82 -11.23
C GLU A 160 -12.10 13.76 -12.22
N VAL A 161 -10.97 14.38 -11.86
CA VAL A 161 -9.80 14.51 -12.73
C VAL A 161 -8.60 13.87 -12.07
N PHE A 162 -7.89 13.03 -12.82
CA PHE A 162 -6.60 12.47 -12.42
C PHE A 162 -5.55 12.78 -13.48
N ALA A 163 -4.29 12.77 -13.07
CA ALA A 163 -3.13 12.88 -13.94
C ALA A 163 -2.21 11.68 -13.71
N THR A 164 -1.67 11.14 -14.79
CA THR A 164 -0.67 10.06 -14.78
C THR A 164 0.66 10.60 -15.30
N SER A 165 1.75 9.94 -14.90
CA SER A 165 3.08 10.22 -15.42
C SER A 165 3.82 8.91 -15.61
N GLY A 166 4.54 8.75 -16.71
CA GLY A 166 5.23 7.50 -17.01
C GLY A 166 6.46 7.67 -17.88
N LYS A 167 6.83 6.59 -18.57
CA LYS A 167 7.98 6.47 -19.46
C LYS A 167 7.57 6.53 -20.93
N ASP A 168 6.41 7.11 -21.22
CA ASP A 168 5.92 7.23 -22.58
C ASP A 168 6.99 7.84 -23.48
N TYR A 169 7.25 7.16 -24.58
CA TYR A 169 8.15 7.63 -25.63
C TYR A 169 7.38 8.52 -26.63
N SER A 170 6.25 9.10 -26.23
CA SER A 170 5.48 9.96 -27.12
C SER A 170 6.28 11.23 -27.39
N ASN A 171 7.02 11.20 -28.51
CA ASN A 171 7.25 12.41 -29.28
C ASN A 171 5.85 12.97 -29.57
N LEU A 172 5.48 14.05 -28.89
CA LEU A 172 4.41 14.93 -29.36
C LEU A 172 4.68 15.34 -30.80
#